data_AF-A0A921BE81-F1
#
_entry.id   AF-A0A921BE81-F1
#
_cell.length_a   1.000
_cell.length_b   1.000
_cell.length_c   1.000
_cell.angle_alpha   90.00
_cell.angle_beta   90.00
_cell.angle_gamma   90.00
#
_symmetry.space_group_name_H-M   'P 1'
#
loop_
_entity.id
_entity.type
_entity.pdbx_description
1 polymer ?
#
loop_
_entity_poly.entity_id
_entity_poly.type
_entity_poly.pdbx_seq_one_letter_code
_entity_poly.pdbx_strand_id
1 'polypeptide(L)'
;MKAIQRAIVTSATYRQASPVTADEFEADPENRRLARGPRLRLQPQMIRDQALAVAGLLVEKVGGPSVKPYQPEGLWADMVEGGYEDYVEAEGDDLYRRSLYTFWKRTLGPPTMMTFDASTRETCIVRTGRTNTPLQA
;
A
#
# COMPACT_ATOMS: atom_id res chain seq x y z
N MET A 1 16.27 1.24 18.76
CA MET A 1 14.88 1.14 18.23
C MET A 1 14.34 -0.29 18.15
N LYS A 2 15.07 -1.28 17.58
CA LYS A 2 14.57 -2.66 17.38
C LYS A 2 14.09 -3.38 18.66
N ALA A 3 14.74 -3.18 19.81
CA ALA A 3 14.37 -3.87 21.05
C ALA A 3 12.97 -3.48 21.56
N ILE A 4 12.64 -2.18 21.53
CA ILE A 4 11.33 -1.68 21.96
C ILE A 4 10.23 -2.16 21.01
N GLN A 5 10.46 -2.06 19.70
CA GLN A 5 9.50 -2.57 18.70
C GLN A 5 9.23 -4.06 18.90
N ARG A 6 10.29 -4.87 19.08
CA ARG A 6 10.16 -6.29 19.40
C ARG A 6 9.34 -6.51 20.67
N ALA A 7 9.67 -5.83 21.77
CA ALA A 7 8.97 -5.99 23.04
C ALA A 7 7.47 -5.68 22.91
N ILE A 8 7.10 -4.63 22.16
CA ILE A 8 5.70 -4.28 21.89
C ILE A 8 5.02 -5.40 21.09
N VAL A 9 5.57 -5.79 19.93
CA VAL A 9 4.92 -6.79 19.06
C VAL A 9 4.91 -8.20 19.66
N THR A 10 5.79 -8.47 20.64
CA THR A 10 5.82 -9.72 21.40
C THR A 10 5.18 -9.62 22.78
N SER A 11 4.48 -8.54 23.10
CA SER A 11 3.76 -8.41 24.37
C SER A 11 2.52 -9.31 24.41
N ALA A 12 2.08 -9.70 25.61
CA ALA A 12 0.84 -10.47 25.77
C ALA A 12 -0.37 -9.67 25.27
N THR A 13 -0.41 -8.36 25.58
CA THR A 13 -1.48 -7.45 25.15
C THR A 13 -1.56 -7.32 23.63
N TYR A 14 -0.43 -7.18 22.92
CA TYR A 14 -0.44 -7.06 21.46
C TYR A 14 -0.90 -8.35 20.76
N ARG A 15 -0.58 -9.52 21.33
CA ARG A 15 -0.99 -10.83 20.79
C ARG A 15 -2.37 -11.29 21.24
N GLN A 16 -3.07 -10.52 22.06
CA GLN A 16 -4.41 -10.87 22.49
C GLN A 16 -5.35 -10.83 21.28
N ALA A 17 -6.02 -11.96 21.02
CA ALA A 17 -7.04 -12.02 19.99
C ALA A 17 -8.37 -11.51 20.57
N SER A 18 -9.07 -10.65 19.82
CA SER A 18 -10.45 -10.27 20.11
C SER A 18 -11.33 -10.56 18.88
N PRO A 19 -11.74 -11.82 18.69
CA PRO A 19 -12.67 -12.18 17.63
C PRO A 19 -14.05 -11.54 17.90
N VAL A 20 -14.73 -11.11 16.83
CA VAL A 20 -16.10 -10.55 16.93
C VAL A 20 -17.10 -11.58 16.41
N THR A 21 -18.15 -11.85 17.17
CA THR A 21 -19.30 -12.65 16.73
C THR A 21 -20.27 -11.81 15.89
N ALA A 22 -21.15 -12.47 15.14
CA ALA A 22 -22.16 -11.76 14.33
C ALA A 22 -23.06 -10.87 15.22
N ASP A 23 -23.53 -11.42 16.35
CA ASP A 23 -24.38 -10.71 17.31
C ASP A 23 -23.68 -9.48 17.91
N GLU A 24 -22.40 -9.58 18.27
CA GLU A 24 -21.61 -8.45 18.77
C GLU A 24 -21.39 -7.37 17.69
N PHE A 25 -21.25 -7.78 16.42
CA PHE A 25 -21.11 -6.84 15.32
C PHE A 25 -22.42 -6.10 15.07
N GLU A 26 -23.56 -6.80 15.10
CA GLU A 26 -24.88 -6.20 14.94
C GLU A 26 -25.25 -5.27 16.11
N ALA A 27 -24.86 -5.63 17.34
CA ALA A 27 -25.12 -4.83 18.53
C ALA A 27 -24.25 -3.56 18.65
N ASP A 28 -23.04 -3.55 18.08
CA ASP A 28 -22.16 -2.38 18.05
C ASP A 28 -21.35 -2.33 16.73
N PRO A 29 -21.96 -1.96 15.59
CA PRO A 29 -21.27 -1.94 14.29
C PRO A 29 -20.13 -0.92 14.23
N GLU A 30 -20.28 0.20 14.94
CA GLU A 30 -19.31 1.29 15.01
C GLU A 30 -18.16 1.04 16.00
N ASN A 31 -18.20 -0.08 16.73
CA ASN A 31 -17.20 -0.46 17.73
C ASN A 31 -16.97 0.62 18.80
N ARG A 32 -18.06 1.27 19.26
CA ARG A 32 -18.03 2.31 20.29
C ARG A 32 -17.59 1.77 21.65
N ARG A 33 -17.81 0.46 21.91
CA ARG A 33 -17.39 -0.23 23.13
C ARG A 33 -15.92 -0.65 23.11
N LEU A 34 -15.22 -0.45 21.99
CA LEU A 34 -13.82 -0.85 21.79
C LEU A 34 -13.57 -2.35 22.03
N ALA A 35 -14.59 -3.19 21.82
CA ALA A 35 -14.51 -4.62 22.03
C ALA A 35 -13.57 -5.30 21.03
N ARG A 36 -13.38 -4.70 19.84
CA ARG A 36 -12.52 -5.22 18.77
C ARG A 36 -11.56 -4.15 18.26
N GLY A 37 -10.50 -4.59 17.56
CA GLY A 37 -9.63 -3.67 16.84
C GLY A 37 -10.39 -2.97 15.68
N PRO A 38 -10.04 -1.72 15.34
CA PRO A 38 -10.65 -1.06 14.19
C PRO A 38 -10.28 -1.79 12.88
N ARG A 39 -11.27 -2.08 12.03
CA ARG A 39 -11.03 -2.64 10.70
C ARG A 39 -10.67 -1.50 9.75
N LEU A 40 -9.41 -1.49 9.33
CA LEU A 40 -8.82 -0.43 8.52
C LEU A 40 -8.38 -1.05 7.18
N ARG A 41 -8.80 -0.50 6.04
CA ARG A 41 -8.20 -0.88 4.73
C ARG A 41 -6.70 -0.57 4.80
N LEU A 42 -5.90 -1.51 4.30
CA LEU A 42 -4.45 -1.35 4.17
C LEU A 42 -4.11 -0.14 3.29
N GLN A 43 -2.91 0.39 3.47
CA GLN A 43 -2.37 1.44 2.61
C GLN A 43 -2.08 0.89 1.19
N PRO A 44 -2.11 1.73 0.14
CA PRO A 44 -1.90 1.30 -1.24
C PRO A 44 -0.69 0.38 -1.45
N GLN A 45 0.46 0.74 -0.86
CA GLN A 45 1.70 -0.01 -0.98
C GLN A 45 1.58 -1.38 -0.30
N MET A 46 0.90 -1.43 0.84
CA MET A 46 0.64 -2.66 1.58
C MET A 46 -0.34 -3.57 0.83
N ILE A 47 -1.36 -3.01 0.17
CA ILE A 47 -2.30 -3.78 -0.65
C ILE A 47 -1.53 -4.48 -1.78
N ARG A 48 -0.71 -3.73 -2.54
CA ARG A 48 0.09 -4.31 -3.63
C ARG A 48 1.09 -5.35 -3.11
N ASP A 49 1.85 -5.03 -2.06
CA ASP A 49 2.85 -5.95 -1.52
C ASP A 49 2.20 -7.22 -0.94
N GLN A 50 1.02 -7.10 -0.31
CA GLN A 50 0.25 -8.24 0.17
C GLN A 50 -0.24 -9.11 -1.00
N ALA A 51 -0.76 -8.51 -2.07
CA ALA A 51 -1.20 -9.25 -3.24
C ALA A 51 -0.04 -10.05 -3.87
N LEU A 52 1.14 -9.42 -4.01
CA LEU A 52 2.35 -10.08 -4.50
C LEU A 52 2.83 -11.19 -3.55
N ALA A 53 2.76 -10.97 -2.24
CA ALA A 53 3.17 -11.95 -1.25
C ALA A 53 2.27 -13.19 -1.27
N VAL A 54 0.95 -13.00 -1.31
CA VAL A 54 -0.03 -14.09 -1.39
C VAL A 54 0.11 -14.86 -2.69
N ALA A 55 0.47 -14.18 -3.79
CA ALA A 55 0.74 -14.82 -5.08
C ALA A 55 2.11 -15.53 -5.15
N GLY A 56 2.97 -15.41 -4.13
CA GLY A 56 4.33 -15.96 -4.15
C GLY A 56 5.28 -15.24 -5.11
N LEU A 57 4.90 -14.04 -5.60
CA LEU A 57 5.66 -13.25 -6.56
C LEU A 57 6.55 -12.20 -5.88
N LEU A 58 6.29 -11.85 -4.62
CA LEU A 58 6.98 -10.75 -3.95
C LEU A 58 8.49 -10.96 -3.86
N VAL A 59 9.25 -10.06 -4.48
CA VAL A 59 10.71 -10.03 -4.40
C VAL A 59 11.14 -9.11 -3.25
N GLU A 60 11.70 -9.70 -2.19
CA GLU A 60 12.13 -8.98 -0.97
C GLU A 60 13.55 -8.37 -1.04
N LYS A 61 14.10 -8.21 -2.25
CA LYS A 61 15.43 -7.62 -2.46
C LYS A 61 15.51 -6.18 -1.92
N VAL A 62 16.41 -5.96 -0.97
CA VAL A 62 16.67 -4.67 -0.33
C VAL A 62 17.75 -3.89 -1.08
N GLY A 63 17.50 -2.60 -1.33
CA GLY A 63 18.45 -1.66 -1.96
C GLY A 63 18.39 -1.65 -3.48
N GLY A 64 19.30 -0.93 -4.14
CA GLY A 64 19.33 -0.82 -5.61
C GLY A 64 18.39 0.26 -6.18
N PRO A 65 18.36 0.40 -7.52
CA PRO A 65 17.58 1.44 -8.18
C PRO A 65 16.07 1.19 -8.07
N SER A 66 15.31 2.26 -8.29
CA SER A 66 13.85 2.18 -8.44
C SER A 66 13.48 1.43 -9.72
N VAL A 67 12.37 0.71 -9.67
CA VAL A 67 11.87 -0.15 -10.75
C VAL A 67 10.52 0.34 -11.27
N LYS A 68 10.21 -0.05 -12.50
CA LYS A 68 9.00 0.35 -13.23
C LYS A 68 8.10 -0.89 -13.45
N PRO A 69 7.25 -1.30 -12.48
CA PRO A 69 6.39 -2.48 -12.61
C PRO A 69 5.26 -2.27 -13.64
N TYR A 70 4.41 -3.27 -13.85
CA TYR A 70 3.27 -3.18 -14.76
C TYR A 70 2.42 -1.91 -14.56
N GLN A 71 2.16 -1.19 -15.65
CA GLN A 71 1.17 -0.11 -15.72
C GLN A 71 0.54 -0.05 -17.12
N PRO A 72 -0.68 0.52 -17.26
CA PRO A 72 -1.28 0.76 -18.57
C PRO A 72 -0.40 1.63 -19.49
N GLU A 73 -0.43 1.33 -20.78
CA GLU A 73 0.27 2.12 -21.80
C GLU A 73 -0.28 3.55 -21.93
N GLY A 74 0.54 4.45 -22.48
CA GLY A 74 0.11 5.82 -22.80
C GLY A 74 0.06 6.81 -21.63
N LEU A 75 0.15 6.35 -20.38
CA LEU A 75 0.08 7.24 -19.20
C LEU A 75 1.19 8.29 -19.12
N TRP A 76 2.33 8.06 -19.76
CA TRP A 76 3.48 8.98 -19.76
C TRP A 76 3.67 9.73 -21.08
N ALA A 77 2.95 9.34 -22.14
CA ALA A 77 3.11 9.89 -23.48
C ALA A 77 2.74 11.39 -23.57
N ASP A 78 1.75 11.81 -22.78
CA ASP A 78 1.22 13.18 -22.83
C ASP A 78 2.07 14.21 -22.04
N MET A 79 3.17 13.80 -21.40
CA MET A 79 3.98 14.67 -20.54
C MET A 79 5.46 14.72 -20.96
N VAL A 80 5.68 15.35 -22.11
CA VAL A 80 6.99 15.66 -22.73
C VAL A 80 7.80 16.70 -21.92
N GLU A 81 7.16 17.48 -21.05
CA GLU A 81 7.83 18.51 -20.25
C GLU A 81 8.54 17.90 -19.02
N GLY A 82 9.85 17.67 -19.15
CA GLY A 82 10.70 17.34 -17.99
C GLY A 82 11.92 16.46 -18.22
N GLY A 83 12.18 16.01 -19.46
CA GLY A 83 13.38 15.21 -19.77
C GLY A 83 13.35 13.77 -19.24
N TYR A 84 12.17 13.24 -18.96
CA TYR A 84 12.00 11.82 -18.61
C TYR A 84 11.69 11.03 -19.87
N GLU A 85 12.44 9.95 -20.09
CA GLU A 85 12.15 8.97 -21.14
C GLU A 85 10.78 8.31 -20.92
N ASP A 86 10.29 7.66 -21.98
CA ASP A 86 9.08 6.86 -21.94
C ASP A 86 9.11 5.83 -20.79
N TYR A 87 7.91 5.39 -20.40
CA TYR A 87 7.79 4.34 -19.41
C TYR A 87 8.25 3.01 -20.00
N VAL A 88 9.52 2.67 -19.78
CA VAL A 88 10.04 1.33 -20.04
C VAL A 88 9.68 0.44 -18.84
N GLU A 89 8.78 -0.52 -19.07
CA GLU A 89 8.44 -1.53 -18.09
C GLU A 89 9.68 -2.35 -17.71
N ALA A 90 9.81 -2.69 -16.42
CA ALA A 90 10.89 -3.52 -15.91
C ALA A 90 10.70 -4.98 -16.32
N GLU A 91 11.75 -5.78 -16.23
CA GLU A 91 11.71 -7.19 -16.61
C GLU A 91 12.01 -8.11 -15.42
N GLY A 92 11.48 -9.34 -15.47
CA GLY A 92 11.76 -10.39 -14.48
C GLY A 92 11.39 -9.98 -13.04
N ASP A 93 12.30 -10.23 -12.11
CA ASP A 93 12.11 -9.97 -10.67
C ASP A 93 11.81 -8.49 -10.35
N ASP A 94 12.26 -7.57 -11.19
CA ASP A 94 12.09 -6.13 -10.96
C ASP A 94 10.61 -5.70 -11.06
N LEU A 95 9.76 -6.47 -11.76
CA LEU A 95 8.31 -6.27 -11.83
C LEU A 95 7.62 -6.48 -10.48
N TYR A 96 8.16 -7.37 -9.65
CA TYR A 96 7.51 -7.86 -8.43
C TYR A 96 8.21 -7.41 -7.15
N ARG A 97 9.09 -6.41 -7.24
CA ARG A 97 9.70 -5.82 -6.06
C ARG A 97 8.69 -5.09 -5.20
N ARG A 98 9.02 -5.00 -3.91
CA ARG A 98 8.28 -4.21 -2.93
C ARG A 98 7.96 -2.81 -3.47
N SER A 99 6.75 -2.36 -3.20
CA SER A 99 6.18 -1.07 -3.62
C SER A 99 7.03 0.13 -3.20
N LEU A 100 7.88 -0.04 -2.18
CA LEU A 100 8.89 0.93 -1.77
C LEU A 100 9.88 1.29 -2.89
N TYR A 101 10.22 0.33 -3.76
CA TYR A 101 11.17 0.51 -4.86
C TYR A 101 10.50 0.91 -6.16
N THR A 102 9.18 1.02 -6.20
CA THR A 102 8.47 1.48 -7.40
C THR A 102 8.87 2.93 -7.70
N PHE A 103 9.17 3.22 -8.96
CA PHE A 103 9.45 4.57 -9.42
C PHE A 103 8.18 5.44 -9.37
N TRP A 104 8.34 6.70 -9.00
CA TRP A 104 7.25 7.66 -8.94
C TRP A 104 7.67 8.95 -9.63
N LYS A 105 6.92 9.34 -10.67
CA LYS A 105 7.00 10.70 -11.21
C LYS A 105 6.22 11.62 -10.26
N ARG A 106 6.70 12.85 -10.06
CA ARG A 106 6.10 13.78 -9.09
C ARG A 106 4.60 14.02 -9.35
N THR A 107 4.24 14.17 -10.62
CA THR A 107 2.88 14.44 -11.11
C THR A 107 2.11 13.18 -11.49
N LEU A 108 2.80 12.06 -11.71
CA LEU A 108 2.20 10.78 -12.14
C LEU A 108 2.75 9.64 -11.28
N GLY A 109 2.04 9.36 -10.19
CA GLY A 109 2.32 8.19 -9.34
C GLY A 109 1.86 6.88 -9.99
N PRO A 110 2.26 5.72 -9.45
CA PRO A 110 1.83 4.42 -9.93
C PRO A 110 0.31 4.31 -9.91
N PRO A 111 -0.34 3.99 -11.05
CA PRO A 111 -1.80 4.10 -11.18
C PRO A 111 -2.54 3.20 -10.20
N THR A 112 -2.06 1.97 -10.00
CA THR A 112 -2.63 1.02 -9.03
C THR A 112 -2.60 1.54 -7.59
N MET A 113 -1.56 2.29 -7.20
CA MET A 113 -1.49 2.91 -5.88
C MET A 113 -2.39 4.14 -5.78
N MET A 114 -2.46 4.94 -6.86
CA MET A 114 -3.34 6.11 -6.93
C MET A 114 -4.82 5.72 -6.77
N THR A 115 -5.24 4.59 -7.34
CA THR A 115 -6.61 4.05 -7.15
C THR A 115 -6.94 3.83 -5.66
N PHE A 116 -5.97 3.45 -4.83
CA PHE A 116 -6.15 3.21 -3.39
C PHE A 116 -5.76 4.41 -2.51
N ASP A 117 -5.98 5.64 -3.00
CA ASP A 117 -5.77 6.90 -2.27
C ASP A 117 -4.31 7.16 -1.87
N ALA A 118 -3.34 6.76 -2.69
CA ALA A 118 -1.95 7.12 -2.41
C ALA A 118 -1.74 8.64 -2.51
N SER A 119 -0.91 9.19 -1.62
CA SER A 119 -0.59 10.63 -1.63
C SER A 119 0.16 11.02 -2.90
N THR A 120 -0.29 12.06 -3.59
CA THR A 120 0.52 12.72 -4.63
C THR A 120 1.77 13.35 -4.00
N ARG A 121 2.83 13.54 -4.79
CA ARG A 121 4.09 14.15 -4.34
C ARG A 121 4.25 15.59 -4.82
N GLU A 122 3.15 16.21 -5.22
CA GLU A 122 3.11 17.60 -5.69
C GLU A 122 3.18 18.57 -4.50
N THR A 123 2.47 18.23 -3.42
CA THR A 123 2.36 19.02 -2.19
C THR A 123 2.60 18.16 -0.95
N CYS A 124 2.79 18.80 0.20
CA CYS A 124 2.93 18.10 1.48
C CYS A 124 1.55 17.59 1.95
N ILE A 125 1.43 16.27 2.10
CA ILE A 125 0.22 15.63 2.62
C ILE A 125 0.56 14.99 3.98
N VAL A 126 0.07 15.60 5.06
CA VAL A 126 0.33 15.12 6.43
C VAL A 126 -0.55 13.91 6.78
N ARG A 127 -1.76 13.84 6.21
CA ARG A 127 -2.71 12.75 6.43
C ARG A 127 -3.24 12.26 5.10
N THR A 128 -2.97 10.99 4.80
CA THR A 128 -3.55 10.32 3.63
C THR A 128 -5.03 10.07 3.87
N GLY A 129 -5.87 10.43 2.90
CA GLY A 129 -7.27 10.03 2.87
C GLY A 129 -7.40 8.51 2.77
N ARG A 130 -8.53 7.97 3.22
CA ARG A 130 -8.86 6.56 3.00
C ARG A 130 -10.33 6.49 2.64
N THR A 131 -10.59 6.24 1.37
CA THR A 131 -11.94 6.04 0.85
C THR A 131 -12.22 4.56 0.67
N ASN A 132 -13.50 4.22 0.50
CA ASN A 132 -13.93 2.86 0.18
C ASN A 132 -14.98 2.98 -0.93
N THR A 133 -14.52 3.14 -2.16
CA THR A 133 -15.38 3.26 -3.34
C THR A 133 -15.51 1.89 -4.03
N PRO A 134 -16.57 1.65 -4.83
CA PRO A 134 -16.71 0.38 -5.56
C PRO A 134 -15.53 0.04 -6.48
N LEU A 135 -14.79 1.05 -6.97
CA LEU A 135 -13.58 0.85 -7.78
C LEU A 135 -12.41 0.27 -6.95
N GLN A 136 -12.49 0.36 -5.62
CA GLN A 136 -11.50 -0.10 -4.66
C GLN A 136 -11.96 -1.38 -3.91
N ALA A 137 -13.13 -1.93 -4.24
CA ALA A 137 -13.77 -3.06 -3.57
C ALA A 137 -13.51 -4.38 -4.29
#